data_AF-A0A962BZ21-F1
#
_entry.id   AF-A0A962BZ21-F1
#
_cell.length_a   1.000
_cell.length_b   1.000
_cell.length_c   1.000
_cell.angle_alpha   90.00
_cell.angle_beta   90.00
_cell.angle_gamma   90.00
#
_symmetry.space_group_name_H-M   'P 1'
#
loop_
_entity.id
_entity.type
_entity.pdbx_description
1 polymer ?
#
loop_
_entity_poly.entity_id
_entity_poly.type
_entity_poly.pdbx_seq_one_letter_code
_entity_poly.pdbx_strand_id
1 'polypeptide(L)'
;MTQQTILNATHREAGARMVDFGGWDMPIHYGSQMDEHHQVRSEVGMFDVSHMTVIDLHGPKVRALLHHLLANNVDKLKSTGRAIYSCMLNSRGGVIDDLITYYLADDFYRLVTNAATHDKDLAWIQSHAADFDVEVTERPELSLIAVQGPKARATVLPLIAEADRARVEALGKFSAADARGSEDEHLFVARTGYTGEDGFEIVLPSDEAVAFWERLADAGVKPCGLGARDTL
;
A
#
# COMPACT_ATOMS: atom_id res chain seq x y z
N MET A 1 -12.00 -4.83 21.20
CA MET A 1 -11.48 -5.94 20.38
C MET A 1 -10.68 -5.30 19.26
N THR A 2 -9.53 -5.85 18.92
CA THR A 2 -8.71 -5.38 17.80
C THR A 2 -9.42 -5.66 16.47
N GLN A 3 -9.17 -4.82 15.47
CA GLN A 3 -9.60 -5.00 14.09
C GLN A 3 -8.78 -6.10 13.41
N GLN A 4 -9.31 -6.70 12.34
CA GLN A 4 -8.67 -7.80 11.62
C GLN A 4 -8.68 -7.53 10.12
N THR A 5 -7.56 -7.80 9.46
CA THR A 5 -7.52 -7.85 7.99
C THR A 5 -8.16 -9.13 7.50
N ILE A 6 -8.51 -9.18 6.21
CA ILE A 6 -9.05 -10.39 5.58
C ILE A 6 -8.07 -11.57 5.62
N LEU A 7 -6.76 -11.29 5.72
CA LEU A 7 -5.69 -12.28 5.80
C LEU A 7 -5.43 -12.80 7.23
N ASN A 8 -6.16 -12.33 8.25
CA ASN A 8 -5.89 -12.71 9.66
C ASN A 8 -5.92 -14.23 9.88
N ALA A 9 -6.92 -14.93 9.32
CA ALA A 9 -7.02 -16.39 9.42
C ALA A 9 -5.82 -17.07 8.76
N THR A 10 -5.45 -16.64 7.55
CA THR A 10 -4.28 -17.11 6.79
C THR A 10 -2.99 -16.97 7.60
N HIS A 11 -2.81 -15.84 8.31
CA HIS A 11 -1.65 -15.62 9.17
C HIS A 11 -1.57 -16.63 10.30
N ARG A 12 -2.71 -16.92 10.95
CA ARG A 12 -2.78 -17.88 12.05
C ARG A 12 -2.51 -19.31 11.60
N GLU A 13 -3.05 -19.69 10.45
CA GLU A 13 -2.80 -20.99 9.83
C GLU A 13 -1.32 -21.16 9.43
N ALA A 14 -0.68 -20.08 8.99
CA ALA A 14 0.75 -20.03 8.72
C ALA A 14 1.64 -19.99 10.00
N GLY A 15 1.04 -20.09 11.20
CA GLY A 15 1.77 -20.10 12.46
C GLY A 15 2.32 -18.73 12.88
N ALA A 16 1.78 -17.63 12.35
CA ALA A 16 2.21 -16.30 12.72
C ALA A 16 1.98 -16.02 14.22
N ARG A 17 2.94 -15.34 14.83
CA ARG A 17 2.72 -14.70 16.12
C ARG A 17 1.96 -13.39 15.86
N MET A 18 0.77 -13.27 16.44
CA MET A 18 -0.07 -12.08 16.29
C MET A 18 0.09 -11.13 17.48
N VAL A 19 -0.01 -9.82 17.24
CA VAL A 19 0.07 -8.75 18.24
C VAL A 19 -0.97 -7.66 17.97
N ASP A 20 -1.32 -6.89 19.01
CA ASP A 20 -2.03 -5.63 18.83
C ASP A 20 -1.05 -4.57 18.31
N PHE A 21 -1.28 -4.14 17.07
CA PHE A 21 -0.54 -3.08 16.41
C PHE A 21 -1.50 -1.96 16.03
N GLY A 22 -1.53 -0.89 16.83
CA GLY A 22 -2.38 0.27 16.55
C GLY A 22 -3.88 -0.05 16.51
N GLY A 23 -4.34 -1.04 17.30
CA GLY A 23 -5.72 -1.50 17.30
C GLY A 23 -6.02 -2.59 16.27
N TRP A 24 -5.03 -3.08 15.53
CA TRP A 24 -5.16 -4.18 14.57
C TRP A 24 -4.44 -5.44 15.07
N ASP A 25 -5.03 -6.61 14.84
CA ASP A 25 -4.46 -7.93 15.14
C ASP A 25 -3.59 -8.40 13.97
N MET A 26 -2.29 -8.10 14.05
CA MET A 26 -1.33 -8.23 12.94
C MET A 26 -0.19 -9.21 13.24
N PRO A 27 0.39 -9.87 12.22
CA PRO A 27 1.51 -10.78 12.40
C PRO A 27 2.80 -10.00 12.71
N ILE A 28 3.41 -10.21 13.88
CA ILE A 28 4.73 -9.64 14.20
C ILE A 28 5.86 -10.42 13.55
N HIS A 29 5.74 -11.74 13.45
CA HIS A 29 6.67 -12.62 12.73
C HIS A 29 6.01 -13.99 12.49
N TYR A 30 6.52 -14.75 11.51
CA TYR A 30 6.16 -16.13 11.19
C TYR A 30 7.20 -17.15 11.70
N GLY A 31 8.25 -16.66 12.38
CA GLY A 31 9.14 -17.50 13.18
C GLY A 31 10.27 -16.71 13.81
N SER A 32 11.03 -15.97 12.99
CA SER A 32 12.19 -15.20 13.39
C SER A 32 12.24 -13.91 12.57
N GLN A 33 12.06 -12.77 13.24
CA GLN A 33 12.10 -11.45 12.58
C GLN A 33 13.44 -11.18 11.88
N MET A 34 14.54 -11.73 12.38
CA MET A 34 15.87 -11.59 11.76
C MET A 34 15.99 -12.42 10.48
N ASP A 35 15.46 -13.65 10.48
CA ASP A 35 15.49 -14.50 9.29
C ASP A 35 14.59 -13.93 8.19
N GLU A 36 13.41 -13.41 8.57
CA GLU A 36 12.50 -12.67 7.68
C GLU A 36 13.15 -11.40 7.11
N HIS A 37 13.89 -10.63 7.93
CA HIS A 37 14.68 -9.49 7.44
C HIS A 37 15.69 -9.93 6.38
N HIS A 38 16.50 -10.95 6.67
CA HIS A 38 17.50 -11.45 5.72
C HIS A 38 16.87 -12.03 4.46
N GLN A 39 15.72 -12.70 4.59
CA GLN A 39 14.93 -13.19 3.46
C GLN A 39 14.52 -12.04 2.53
N VAL A 40 14.03 -10.91 3.05
CA VAL A 40 13.67 -9.77 2.20
C VAL A 40 14.92 -9.13 1.57
N ARG A 41 16.01 -8.98 2.32
CA ARG A 41 17.27 -8.38 1.83
C ARG A 41 17.94 -9.20 0.73
N SER A 42 17.84 -10.52 0.78
CA SER A 42 18.58 -11.41 -0.13
C SER A 42 17.70 -12.01 -1.24
N GLU A 43 16.39 -12.11 -1.01
CA GLU A 43 15.47 -12.88 -1.82
C GLU A 43 14.19 -12.08 -2.09
N VAL A 44 13.08 -12.49 -1.48
CA VAL A 44 11.76 -11.87 -1.59
C VAL A 44 10.91 -12.25 -0.38
N GLY A 45 10.17 -11.29 0.15
CA GLY A 45 9.14 -11.50 1.16
C GLY A 45 7.87 -10.71 0.86
N MET A 46 6.75 -11.14 1.45
CA MET A 46 5.47 -10.45 1.38
C MET A 46 4.95 -10.05 2.75
N PHE A 47 4.30 -8.89 2.81
CA PHE A 47 3.74 -8.32 4.02
C PHE A 47 2.26 -8.00 3.82
N ASP A 48 1.44 -8.36 4.80
CA ASP A 48 0.08 -7.85 4.88
C ASP A 48 0.14 -6.42 5.44
N VAL A 49 -0.18 -5.47 4.58
CA VAL A 49 -0.27 -4.05 4.93
C VAL A 49 -1.69 -3.53 4.72
N SER A 50 -2.69 -4.42 4.69
CA SER A 50 -4.10 -4.10 4.50
C SER A 50 -4.73 -3.35 5.68
N HIS A 51 -3.99 -3.17 6.77
CA HIS A 51 -4.36 -2.28 7.88
C HIS A 51 -4.20 -0.80 7.49
N MET A 52 -3.38 -0.49 6.47
CA MET A 52 -3.24 0.87 5.93
C MET A 52 -4.53 1.30 5.22
N THR A 53 -4.75 2.60 5.14
CA THR A 53 -6.00 3.17 4.61
C THR A 53 -5.83 3.62 3.18
N VAL A 54 -6.67 3.10 2.29
CA VAL A 54 -6.75 3.59 0.91
C VAL A 54 -7.84 4.65 0.82
N ILE A 55 -7.51 5.84 0.35
CA ILE A 55 -8.44 6.97 0.23
C ILE A 55 -8.38 7.48 -1.20
N ASP A 56 -9.53 7.54 -1.85
CA ASP A 56 -9.69 8.16 -3.16
C ASP A 56 -10.20 9.59 -3.02
N LEU A 57 -9.58 10.51 -3.76
CA LEU A 57 -9.96 11.91 -3.85
C LEU A 57 -10.43 12.22 -5.26
N HIS A 58 -11.67 12.68 -5.40
CA HIS A 58 -12.24 13.07 -6.68
C HIS A 58 -12.68 14.53 -6.68
N GLY A 59 -12.36 15.27 -7.74
CA GLY A 59 -12.86 16.63 -7.93
C GLY A 59 -11.89 17.56 -8.66
N PRO A 60 -12.37 18.72 -9.14
CA PRO A 60 -11.60 19.61 -9.99
C PRO A 60 -10.43 20.32 -9.29
N LYS A 61 -10.40 20.33 -7.95
CA LYS A 61 -9.35 21.01 -7.17
C LYS A 61 -8.59 20.08 -6.22
N VAL A 62 -8.56 18.76 -6.48
CA VAL A 62 -7.80 17.81 -5.64
C VAL A 62 -6.34 18.24 -5.52
N ARG A 63 -5.71 18.68 -6.61
CA ARG A 63 -4.32 19.18 -6.59
C ARG A 63 -4.13 20.36 -5.63
N ALA A 64 -5.08 21.30 -5.59
CA ALA A 64 -5.02 22.46 -4.70
C ALA A 64 -5.26 22.08 -3.23
N LEU A 65 -6.17 21.14 -2.96
CA LEU A 65 -6.33 20.55 -1.64
C LEU A 65 -5.04 19.87 -1.18
N LEU A 66 -4.41 19.06 -2.03
CA LEU A 66 -3.17 18.38 -1.69
C LEU A 66 -2.02 19.36 -1.42
N HIS A 67 -1.91 20.46 -2.17
CA HIS A 67 -0.97 21.55 -1.86
C HIS A 67 -1.22 22.18 -0.48
N HIS A 68 -2.48 22.24 -0.04
CA HIS A 68 -2.82 22.75 1.27
C HIS A 68 -2.45 21.78 2.39
N LEU A 69 -2.61 20.47 2.16
CA LEU A 69 -2.43 19.43 3.18
C LEU A 69 -0.98 18.91 3.30
N LEU A 70 -0.24 18.86 2.18
CA LEU A 70 1.02 18.12 2.08
C LEU A 70 2.25 19.04 2.12
N ALA A 71 3.30 18.58 2.79
CA ALA A 71 4.59 19.27 2.85
C ALA A 71 5.37 19.22 1.52
N ASN A 72 5.15 18.17 0.71
CA ASN A 72 5.86 17.98 -0.56
C ASN A 72 5.09 18.59 -1.73
N ASN A 73 5.80 18.88 -2.82
CA ASN A 73 5.22 19.52 -3.99
C ASN A 73 4.55 18.50 -4.94
N VAL A 74 3.22 18.48 -4.93
CA VAL A 74 2.40 17.61 -5.80
C VAL A 74 2.45 17.98 -7.28
N ASP A 75 2.96 19.15 -7.68
CA ASP A 75 3.19 19.52 -9.09
C ASP A 75 4.29 18.71 -9.77
N LYS A 76 5.06 17.95 -8.98
CA LYS A 76 5.99 16.94 -9.52
C LYS A 76 5.24 15.74 -10.12
N LEU A 77 3.98 15.53 -9.76
CA LEU A 77 3.11 14.48 -10.32
C LEU A 77 2.55 14.95 -11.67
N LYS A 78 3.35 14.73 -12.72
CA LYS A 78 3.09 15.22 -14.09
C LYS A 78 2.50 14.20 -15.05
N SER A 79 2.49 12.92 -14.68
CA SER A 79 1.98 11.84 -15.54
C SER A 79 1.25 10.82 -14.69
N THR A 80 0.16 10.26 -15.21
CA THR A 80 -0.64 9.24 -14.56
C THR A 80 0.22 8.11 -14.01
N GLY A 81 -0.14 7.63 -12.82
CA GLY A 81 0.56 6.62 -12.07
C GLY A 81 1.72 7.15 -11.23
N ARG A 82 2.21 8.38 -11.43
CA ARG A 82 3.30 8.92 -10.59
C ARG A 82 2.83 9.08 -9.14
N ALA A 83 3.74 8.76 -8.22
CA ALA A 83 3.51 8.86 -6.80
C ALA A 83 4.53 9.79 -6.11
N ILE A 84 4.16 10.30 -4.95
CA ILE A 84 5.07 11.04 -4.08
C ILE A 84 4.81 10.67 -2.62
N TYR A 85 5.89 10.55 -1.85
CA TYR A 85 5.83 10.49 -0.39
C TYR A 85 5.78 11.91 0.18
N SER A 86 4.93 12.13 1.19
CA SER A 86 4.85 13.41 1.89
C SER A 86 4.33 13.24 3.31
N CYS A 87 4.79 14.10 4.22
CA CYS A 87 4.06 14.38 5.45
C CYS A 87 2.80 15.18 5.13
N MET A 88 1.70 14.85 5.81
CA MET A 88 0.51 15.68 5.93
C MET A 88 0.63 16.55 7.18
N LEU A 89 0.39 17.85 7.07
CA LEU A 89 0.65 18.80 8.15
C LEU A 89 -0.65 19.39 8.70
N ASN A 90 -0.62 19.77 9.98
CA ASN A 90 -1.62 20.65 10.57
C ASN A 90 -1.30 22.12 10.28
N SER A 91 -2.24 23.01 10.60
CA SER A 91 -2.12 24.47 10.39
C SER A 91 -0.96 25.15 11.12
N ARG A 92 -0.31 24.48 12.09
CA ARG A 92 0.88 24.97 12.80
C ARG A 92 2.19 24.38 12.26
N GLY A 93 2.12 23.61 11.17
CA GLY A 93 3.28 22.93 10.58
C GLY A 93 3.71 21.65 11.30
N GLY A 94 2.92 21.14 12.25
CA GLY A 94 3.18 19.85 12.90
C GLY A 94 2.69 18.69 12.03
N VAL A 95 3.45 17.59 12.02
CA VAL A 95 3.09 16.37 11.26
C VAL A 95 1.85 15.72 11.87
N ILE A 96 0.86 15.47 11.00
CA ILE A 96 -0.35 14.69 11.34
C ILE A 96 -0.08 13.21 11.09
N ASP A 97 0.40 12.91 9.89
CA ASP A 97 0.77 11.59 9.37
C ASP A 97 1.75 11.73 8.19
N ASP A 98 2.30 10.63 7.70
CA ASP A 98 3.01 10.53 6.44
C ASP A 98 2.35 9.50 5.48
N LEU A 99 2.34 9.82 4.19
CA LEU A 99 1.54 9.06 3.22
C LEU A 99 2.17 9.04 1.83
N ILE A 100 1.68 8.14 0.99
CA ILE A 100 1.96 8.14 -0.45
C ILE A 100 0.73 8.62 -1.19
N THR A 101 0.92 9.59 -2.10
CA THR A 101 -0.12 10.08 -3.00
C THR A 101 0.19 9.69 -4.44
N TYR A 102 -0.77 9.03 -5.09
CA TYR A 102 -0.75 8.62 -6.49
C TYR A 102 -1.62 9.56 -7.33
N TYR A 103 -1.07 10.07 -8.43
CA TYR A 103 -1.80 10.84 -9.41
C TYR A 103 -2.36 9.93 -10.50
N LEU A 104 -3.69 9.87 -10.65
CA LEU A 104 -4.35 8.97 -11.58
C LEU A 104 -4.98 9.75 -12.76
N ALA A 105 -5.66 10.84 -12.46
CA ALA A 105 -6.13 11.82 -13.43
C ALA A 105 -6.12 13.23 -12.81
N ASP A 106 -6.31 14.28 -13.61
CA ASP A 106 -6.33 15.67 -13.14
C ASP A 106 -7.33 15.91 -11.98
N ASP A 107 -8.41 15.13 -11.96
CA ASP A 107 -9.48 15.14 -10.98
C ASP A 107 -9.50 13.90 -10.07
N PHE A 108 -8.50 13.00 -10.15
CA PHE A 108 -8.48 11.76 -9.38
C PHE A 108 -7.08 11.44 -8.82
N TYR A 109 -7.00 11.37 -7.50
CA TYR A 109 -5.81 10.95 -6.76
C TYR A 109 -6.17 9.85 -5.76
N ARG A 110 -5.20 8.96 -5.51
CA ARG A 110 -5.31 7.93 -4.46
C ARG A 110 -4.23 8.15 -3.41
N LEU A 111 -4.61 8.08 -2.15
CA LEU A 111 -3.72 8.20 -1.01
C LEU A 111 -3.67 6.85 -0.28
N VAL A 112 -2.50 6.54 0.28
CA VAL A 112 -2.32 5.42 1.20
C VAL A 112 -1.71 5.98 2.49
N THR A 113 -2.47 5.94 3.59
CA THR A 113 -2.10 6.51 4.90
C THR A 113 -1.91 5.42 5.97
N ASN A 114 -1.37 5.79 7.13
CA ASN A 114 -1.10 4.83 8.20
C ASN A 114 -2.37 4.41 8.95
N ALA A 115 -2.38 3.15 9.41
CA ALA A 115 -3.50 2.59 10.16
C ALA A 115 -3.77 3.31 11.49
N ALA A 116 -2.71 3.71 12.20
CA ALA A 116 -2.81 4.29 13.54
C ALA A 116 -3.40 5.72 13.54
N THR A 117 -3.39 6.39 12.39
CA THR A 117 -3.89 7.76 12.20
C THR A 117 -5.18 7.82 11.38
N HIS A 118 -5.72 6.66 10.94
CA HIS A 118 -6.94 6.52 10.14
C HIS A 118 -8.01 7.58 10.39
N ASP A 119 -8.60 7.59 11.60
CA ASP A 119 -9.73 8.48 11.94
C ASP A 119 -9.32 9.96 11.89
N LYS A 120 -8.09 10.25 12.32
CA LYS A 120 -7.55 11.60 12.35
C LYS A 120 -7.28 12.12 10.93
N ASP A 121 -6.77 11.27 10.05
CA ASP A 121 -6.45 11.61 8.68
C ASP A 121 -7.70 11.84 7.85
N LEU A 122 -8.67 10.92 7.92
CA LEU A 122 -9.95 11.07 7.23
C LEU A 122 -10.67 12.34 7.68
N ALA A 123 -10.80 12.57 9.00
CA ALA A 123 -11.45 13.77 9.51
C ALA A 123 -10.72 15.05 9.07
N TRP A 124 -9.38 15.05 9.11
CA TRP A 124 -8.57 16.19 8.67
C TRP A 124 -8.75 16.47 7.18
N ILE A 125 -8.61 15.46 6.32
CA ILE A 125 -8.78 15.61 4.87
C ILE A 125 -10.20 16.08 4.55
N GLN A 126 -11.24 15.44 5.11
CA GLN A 126 -12.64 15.78 4.86
C GLN A 126 -12.97 17.22 5.29
N SER A 127 -12.48 17.65 6.46
CA SER A 127 -12.73 19.01 6.95
C SER A 127 -12.19 20.11 6.03
N HIS A 128 -11.11 19.84 5.29
CA HIS A 128 -10.55 20.80 4.32
C HIS A 128 -11.14 20.59 2.92
N ALA A 129 -11.45 19.35 2.54
CA ALA A 129 -11.94 19.01 1.20
C ALA A 129 -13.22 19.76 0.79
N ALA A 130 -14.09 20.08 1.76
CA ALA A 130 -15.31 20.86 1.52
C ALA A 130 -15.03 22.23 0.88
N ASP A 131 -13.93 22.91 1.26
CA ASP A 131 -13.55 24.22 0.70
C ASP A 131 -13.01 24.12 -0.75
N PHE A 132 -12.67 22.91 -1.19
CA PHE A 132 -12.07 22.63 -2.49
C PHE A 132 -13.01 21.92 -3.46
N ASP A 133 -14.25 21.61 -3.09
CA ASP A 133 -15.17 20.81 -3.94
C ASP A 133 -14.53 19.46 -4.31
N VAL A 134 -14.01 18.77 -3.28
CA VAL A 134 -13.37 17.46 -3.39
C VAL A 134 -14.14 16.43 -2.59
N GLU A 135 -14.51 15.34 -3.24
CA GLU A 135 -15.05 14.14 -2.61
C GLU A 135 -13.89 13.31 -2.04
N VAL A 136 -14.08 12.82 -0.81
CA VAL A 136 -13.13 11.98 -0.09
C VAL A 136 -13.80 10.64 0.20
N THR A 137 -13.31 9.57 -0.41
CA THR A 137 -13.89 8.23 -0.30
C THR A 137 -12.85 7.27 0.27
N GLU A 138 -13.07 6.80 1.49
CA GLU A 138 -12.33 5.66 2.03
C GLU A 138 -12.69 4.39 1.23
N ARG A 139 -11.72 3.50 1.00
CA ARG A 139 -11.87 2.27 0.24
C ARG A 139 -11.60 1.02 1.11
N PRO A 140 -12.41 0.75 2.17
CA PRO A 140 -12.19 -0.38 3.08
C PRO A 140 -12.37 -1.75 2.42
N GLU A 141 -13.00 -1.79 1.25
CA GLU A 141 -13.14 -2.99 0.43
C GLU A 141 -11.86 -3.39 -0.31
N LEU A 142 -10.78 -2.60 -0.20
CA LEU A 142 -9.48 -2.89 -0.78
C LEU A 142 -8.50 -3.40 0.29
N SER A 143 -7.67 -4.36 -0.09
CA SER A 143 -6.52 -4.85 0.67
C SER A 143 -5.21 -4.40 0.02
N LEU A 144 -4.11 -4.49 0.77
CA LEU A 144 -2.79 -4.11 0.29
C LEU A 144 -1.75 -5.15 0.70
N ILE A 145 -1.06 -5.69 -0.30
CA ILE A 145 0.03 -6.66 -0.11
C ILE A 145 1.32 -6.05 -0.66
N ALA A 146 2.34 -5.95 0.19
CA ALA A 146 3.66 -5.48 -0.22
C ALA A 146 4.57 -6.68 -0.48
N VAL A 147 5.13 -6.80 -1.69
CA VAL A 147 6.10 -7.82 -2.08
C VAL A 147 7.44 -7.15 -2.34
N GLN A 148 8.44 -7.44 -1.51
CA GLN A 148 9.66 -6.66 -1.39
C GLN A 148 10.90 -7.57 -1.40
N GLY A 149 11.99 -7.10 -1.99
CA GLY A 149 13.25 -7.82 -2.12
C GLY A 149 13.82 -7.79 -3.54
N PRO A 150 15.12 -8.11 -3.73
CA PRO A 150 15.77 -8.06 -5.03
C PRO A 150 15.12 -8.96 -6.09
N LYS A 151 14.39 -10.01 -5.68
CA LYS A 151 13.67 -10.92 -6.60
C LYS A 151 12.17 -10.60 -6.73
N ALA A 152 11.64 -9.65 -5.96
CA ALA A 152 10.20 -9.37 -5.86
C ALA A 152 9.52 -9.16 -7.21
N ARG A 153 10.06 -8.26 -8.04
CA ARG A 153 9.44 -7.93 -9.33
C ARG A 153 9.41 -9.13 -10.27
N ALA A 154 10.53 -9.87 -10.35
CA ALA A 154 10.61 -11.07 -11.18
C ALA A 154 9.62 -12.17 -10.73
N THR A 155 9.38 -12.29 -9.42
CA THR A 155 8.42 -13.25 -8.87
C THR A 155 6.97 -12.83 -9.07
N VAL A 156 6.65 -11.53 -9.01
CA VAL A 156 5.28 -11.01 -9.17
C VAL A 156 4.85 -11.00 -10.65
N LEU A 157 5.74 -10.67 -11.59
CA LEU A 157 5.36 -10.49 -13.00
C LEU A 157 4.64 -11.68 -13.65
N PRO A 158 4.98 -12.96 -13.37
CA PRO A 158 4.23 -14.12 -13.83
C PRO A 158 2.77 -14.17 -13.34
N LEU A 159 2.46 -13.57 -12.18
CA LEU A 159 1.11 -13.48 -11.62
C LEU A 159 0.29 -12.32 -12.19
N ILE A 160 0.88 -11.50 -13.07
CA ILE A 160 0.18 -10.47 -13.82
C ILE A 160 -0.26 -11.05 -15.17
N ALA A 161 -1.47 -10.68 -15.59
CA ALA A 161 -2.00 -11.03 -16.91
C ALA A 161 -1.02 -10.63 -18.01
N GLU A 162 -0.90 -11.47 -19.05
CA GLU A 162 0.08 -11.28 -20.11
C GLU A 162 -0.05 -9.92 -20.80
N ALA A 163 -1.29 -9.43 -20.99
CA ALA A 163 -1.58 -8.14 -21.61
C ALA A 163 -1.03 -6.93 -20.82
N ASP A 164 -0.88 -7.05 -19.50
CA ASP A 164 -0.46 -5.96 -18.63
C ASP A 164 0.99 -6.10 -18.12
N ARG A 165 1.58 -7.29 -18.27
CA ARG A 165 2.91 -7.61 -17.72
C ARG A 165 3.99 -6.62 -18.15
N ALA A 166 4.05 -6.27 -19.43
CA ALA A 166 5.04 -5.30 -19.93
C ALA A 166 4.85 -3.90 -19.34
N ARG A 167 3.60 -3.48 -19.09
CA ARG A 167 3.28 -2.20 -18.43
C ARG A 167 3.74 -2.20 -16.98
N VAL A 168 3.46 -3.27 -16.23
CA VAL A 168 3.87 -3.42 -14.82
C VAL A 168 5.40 -3.54 -14.71
N GLU A 169 6.04 -4.28 -15.60
CA GLU A 169 7.51 -4.41 -15.63
C GLU A 169 8.19 -3.05 -15.86
N ALA A 170 7.64 -2.21 -16.73
CA ALA A 170 8.18 -0.91 -17.06
C ALA A 170 8.02 0.15 -15.95
N LEU A 171 7.33 -0.16 -14.84
CA LEU A 171 7.12 0.81 -13.75
C LEU A 171 8.46 1.31 -13.17
N GLY A 172 8.64 2.64 -13.22
CA GLY A 172 9.69 3.33 -12.49
C GLY A 172 9.42 3.36 -10.99
N LYS A 173 10.43 3.71 -10.18
CA LYS A 173 10.22 3.94 -8.74
C LYS A 173 9.18 5.04 -8.52
N PHE A 174 8.30 4.88 -7.54
CA PHE A 174 7.18 5.80 -7.30
C PHE A 174 6.29 5.98 -8.55
N SER A 175 5.99 4.86 -9.22
CA SER A 175 5.00 4.79 -10.28
C SER A 175 4.08 3.60 -10.03
N ALA A 176 2.83 3.73 -10.43
CA ALA A 176 1.83 2.69 -10.37
C ALA A 176 1.04 2.58 -11.68
N ALA A 177 0.36 1.46 -11.87
CA ALA A 177 -0.59 1.26 -12.94
C ALA A 177 -1.67 0.26 -12.51
N ASP A 178 -2.88 0.43 -13.05
CA ASP A 178 -3.87 -0.63 -13.04
C ASP A 178 -3.36 -1.82 -13.87
N ALA A 179 -3.77 -3.02 -13.49
CA ALA A 179 -3.48 -4.27 -14.17
C ALA A 179 -4.55 -5.32 -13.83
N ARG A 180 -4.57 -6.40 -14.61
CA ARG A 180 -5.24 -7.64 -14.27
C ARG A 180 -4.22 -8.65 -13.76
N GLY A 181 -4.57 -9.40 -12.73
CA GLY A 181 -3.79 -10.56 -12.34
C GLY A 181 -4.07 -11.76 -13.25
N SER A 182 -3.33 -12.85 -13.06
CA SER A 182 -3.38 -14.02 -13.96
C SER A 182 -4.72 -14.75 -13.93
N GLU A 183 -5.52 -14.58 -12.87
CA GLU A 183 -6.89 -15.13 -12.78
C GLU A 183 -7.95 -14.03 -12.91
N ASP A 184 -7.60 -12.92 -13.58
CA ASP A 184 -8.52 -11.81 -13.85
C ASP A 184 -9.01 -11.08 -12.58
N GLU A 185 -8.18 -11.02 -11.53
CA GLU A 185 -8.38 -10.09 -10.39
C GLU A 185 -8.03 -8.64 -10.76
N HIS A 186 -8.66 -7.65 -10.12
CA HIS A 186 -8.34 -6.22 -10.35
C HIS A 186 -7.16 -5.80 -9.47
N LEU A 187 -6.05 -5.38 -10.08
CA LEU A 187 -4.84 -4.97 -9.36
C LEU A 187 -4.50 -3.51 -9.65
N PHE A 188 -4.12 -2.78 -8.62
CA PHE A 188 -3.36 -1.54 -8.75
C PHE A 188 -1.95 -1.79 -8.21
N VAL A 189 -0.99 -1.85 -9.13
CA VAL A 189 0.39 -2.26 -8.83
C VAL A 189 1.28 -1.03 -8.78
N ALA A 190 1.88 -0.76 -7.64
CA ALA A 190 2.78 0.36 -7.39
C ALA A 190 4.21 -0.13 -7.13
N ARG A 191 5.21 0.45 -7.79
CA ARG A 191 6.63 0.22 -7.47
C ARG A 191 7.08 1.16 -6.35
N THR A 192 6.52 0.91 -5.18
CA THR A 192 6.75 1.58 -3.91
C THR A 192 7.05 0.54 -2.83
N GLY A 193 7.44 1.00 -1.65
CA GLY A 193 7.76 0.13 -0.53
C GLY A 193 8.47 0.87 0.59
N TYR A 194 8.42 0.26 1.78
CA TYR A 194 9.03 0.79 3.00
C TYR A 194 10.40 0.17 3.32
N THR A 195 10.80 -0.87 2.59
CA THR A 195 11.91 -1.75 3.01
C THR A 195 13.30 -1.30 2.55
N GLY A 196 13.39 -0.33 1.65
CA GLY A 196 14.64 0.02 0.95
C GLY A 196 15.03 -0.93 -0.19
N GLU A 197 14.40 -2.11 -0.30
CA GLU A 197 14.55 -2.99 -1.46
C GLU A 197 13.67 -2.54 -2.64
N ASP A 198 13.90 -3.16 -3.80
CA ASP A 198 12.94 -3.09 -4.91
C ASP A 198 11.71 -3.96 -4.61
N GLY A 199 10.60 -3.68 -5.26
CA GLY A 199 9.37 -4.41 -4.98
C GLY A 199 8.12 -3.75 -5.54
N PHE A 200 6.99 -4.32 -5.17
CA PHE A 200 5.67 -3.79 -5.47
C PHE A 200 4.83 -3.71 -4.20
N GLU A 201 3.93 -2.74 -4.16
CA GLU A 201 2.74 -2.71 -3.31
C GLU A 201 1.53 -2.90 -4.23
N ILE A 202 0.67 -3.85 -3.89
CA ILE A 202 -0.41 -4.32 -4.74
C ILE A 202 -1.71 -4.09 -3.98
N VAL A 203 -2.51 -3.14 -4.46
CA VAL A 203 -3.87 -2.91 -3.97
C VAL A 203 -4.83 -3.76 -4.80
N LEU A 204 -5.74 -4.47 -4.13
CA LEU A 204 -6.70 -5.38 -4.77
C LEU A 204 -7.99 -5.50 -3.95
N PRO A 205 -9.12 -5.94 -4.52
CA PRO A 205 -10.32 -6.28 -3.77
C PRO A 205 -10.03 -7.25 -2.61
N SER A 206 -10.58 -6.96 -1.43
CA SER A 206 -10.30 -7.75 -0.22
C SER A 206 -10.74 -9.20 -0.33
N ASP A 207 -11.80 -9.49 -1.07
CA ASP A 207 -12.29 -10.85 -1.33
C ASP A 207 -11.36 -11.67 -2.26
N GLU A 208 -10.46 -11.01 -3.00
CA GLU A 208 -9.46 -11.64 -3.86
C GLU A 208 -8.09 -11.78 -3.16
N ALA A 209 -7.90 -11.11 -2.02
CA ALA A 209 -6.60 -10.98 -1.36
C ALA A 209 -6.02 -12.30 -0.83
N VAL A 210 -6.85 -13.18 -0.26
CA VAL A 210 -6.42 -14.49 0.26
C VAL A 210 -5.87 -15.35 -0.88
N ALA A 211 -6.61 -15.45 -1.99
CA ALA A 211 -6.19 -16.23 -3.15
C ALA A 211 -4.89 -15.67 -3.78
N PHE A 212 -4.77 -14.34 -3.87
CA PHE A 212 -3.54 -13.72 -4.37
C PHE A 212 -2.34 -13.96 -3.44
N TRP A 213 -2.53 -13.88 -2.12
CA TRP A 213 -1.51 -14.20 -1.12
C TRP A 213 -1.01 -15.64 -1.24
N GLU A 214 -1.93 -16.60 -1.40
CA GLU A 214 -1.59 -18.01 -1.60
C GLU A 214 -0.79 -18.23 -2.89
N ARG A 215 -1.18 -17.59 -4.01
CA ARG A 215 -0.40 -17.65 -5.26
C ARG A 215 1.00 -17.07 -5.11
N LEU A 216 1.17 -16.01 -4.35
CA LEU A 216 2.50 -15.48 -4.01
C LEU A 216 3.31 -16.50 -3.21
N ALA A 217 2.69 -17.16 -2.22
CA ALA A 217 3.34 -18.21 -1.45
C ALA A 217 3.78 -19.39 -2.33
N ASP A 218 2.91 -19.84 -3.24
CA ASP A 218 3.19 -20.90 -4.20
C ASP A 218 4.30 -20.52 -5.19
N ALA A 219 4.39 -19.24 -5.55
CA ALA A 219 5.50 -18.68 -6.33
C ALA A 219 6.82 -18.55 -5.52
N GLY A 220 6.82 -18.96 -4.25
CA GLY A 220 7.99 -18.98 -3.38
C GLY A 220 8.21 -17.71 -2.57
N VAL A 221 7.26 -16.77 -2.56
CA VAL A 221 7.33 -15.57 -1.71
C VAL A 221 7.05 -15.95 -0.26
N LYS A 222 7.95 -15.57 0.65
CA LYS A 222 7.79 -15.91 2.07
C LYS A 222 7.01 -14.82 2.82
N PRO A 223 6.04 -15.17 3.67
CA PRO A 223 5.36 -14.19 4.50
C PRO A 223 6.35 -13.62 5.54
N CYS A 224 6.25 -12.31 5.80
CA CYS A 224 7.09 -11.57 6.73
C CYS A 224 6.21 -10.67 7.61
N GLY A 225 6.54 -10.59 8.90
CA GLY A 225 5.76 -9.84 9.88
C GLY A 225 6.26 -8.41 10.11
N LEU A 226 5.54 -7.69 10.97
CA LEU A 226 5.85 -6.30 11.34
C LEU A 226 7.24 -6.13 11.97
N GLY A 227 7.74 -7.13 12.70
CA GLY A 227 9.07 -7.08 13.30
C GLY A 227 10.18 -7.03 12.26
N ALA A 228 10.06 -7.80 11.18
CA ALA A 228 11.00 -7.70 10.06
C ALA A 228 10.85 -6.37 9.33
N ARG A 229 9.60 -5.93 9.09
CA ARG A 229 9.29 -4.64 8.46
C ARG A 229 9.94 -3.45 9.16
N ASP A 230 9.95 -3.43 10.50
CA ASP A 230 10.52 -2.34 11.30
C ASP A 230 12.07 -2.32 11.29
N THR A 231 12.69 -3.49 11.08
CA THR A 231 14.15 -3.60 11.03
C THR A 231 14.75 -3.33 9.65
N LEU A 232 13.94 -3.38 8.59
CA LEU A 232 14.35 -3.15 7.20
C LEU A 232 14.56 -1.64 6.98
#